data_AF-A0A6J4SI96-F1
#
_entry.id   AF-A0A6J4SI96-F1
#
_cell.length_a   1.000
_cell.length_b   1.000
_cell.length_c   1.000
_cell.angle_alpha   90.00
_cell.angle_beta   90.00
_cell.angle_gamma   90.00
#
_symmetry.space_group_name_H-M   'P 1'
#
loop_
_entity.id
_entity.type
_entity.pdbx_description
1 polymer ?
#
loop_
_entity_poly.entity_id
_entity_poly.type
_entity_poly.pdbx_seq_one_letter_code
_entity_poly.pdbx_strand_id
1 'polypeptide(L)' 'MPDVVSSAELAVEVDTSPQRLARWLRAQRASGHPLLAAIPARSPFRFTREHEDQLAAEFEAAT' A
#
# COMPACT_ATOMS: atom_id res chain seq x y z
N MET A 1 3.18 5.96 -19.58
CA MET A 1 3.88 6.35 -18.34
C MET A 1 3.44 5.36 -17.27
N PRO A 2 4.32 4.86 -16.39
CA PRO A 2 3.84 4.05 -15.27
C PRO A 2 2.88 4.92 -14.46
N ASP A 3 1.64 4.48 -14.34
CA ASP A 3 0.61 5.14 -13.54
C ASP A 3 1.00 4.88 -12.08
N VAL A 4 1.48 5.93 -11.41
CA VAL A 4 1.98 5.86 -10.03
C VAL A 4 0.84 6.22 -9.11
N VAL A 5 0.45 5.27 -8.27
CA VAL A 5 -0.66 5.40 -7.33
C VAL A 5 -0.11 5.67 -5.93
N SER A 6 -0.67 6.66 -5.26
CA SER A 6 -0.38 6.95 -3.87
C SER A 6 -1.16 6.03 -2.92
N SER A 7 -0.67 5.85 -1.69
CA SER A 7 -1.45 5.16 -0.66
C SER A 7 -2.79 5.83 -0.33
N ALA A 8 -2.96 7.12 -0.65
CA ALA A 8 -4.23 7.79 -0.43
C ALA A 8 -5.27 7.38 -1.48
N GLU A 9 -4.85 7.23 -2.73
CA GLU A 9 -5.70 6.73 -3.82
C GLU A 9 -6.09 5.27 -3.59
N LEU A 10 -5.11 4.40 -3.26
CA LEU A 10 -5.39 3.01 -2.89
C LEU A 10 -6.38 2.89 -1.73
N ALA A 11 -6.35 3.81 -0.76
CA ALA A 11 -7.31 3.80 0.34
C ALA A 11 -8.75 4.10 -0.11
N VAL A 12 -8.91 4.94 -1.13
CA VAL A 12 -10.21 5.21 -1.75
C VAL A 12 -10.70 4.00 -2.54
N GLU A 13 -9.80 3.30 -3.25
CA GLU A 13 -10.17 2.12 -4.03
C GLU A 13 -10.70 0.97 -3.16
N VAL A 14 -10.06 0.69 -2.02
CA VAL A 14 -10.49 -0.36 -1.08
C VAL A 14 -11.52 0.10 -0.04
N ASP A 15 -12.19 1.23 -0.29
CA ASP A 15 -13.20 1.87 0.58
C ASP A 15 -12.78 1.89 2.07
N THR A 16 -11.58 2.42 2.34
CA THR A 16 -11.03 2.45 3.70
C THR A 16 -10.47 3.81 4.09
N SER A 17 -10.20 3.99 5.39
CA SER A 17 -9.57 5.23 5.84
C SER A 17 -8.07 5.24 5.49
N PRO A 18 -7.52 6.36 4.99
CA PRO A 18 -6.09 6.47 4.67
C PRO A 18 -5.17 6.13 5.85
N GLN A 19 -5.63 6.41 7.08
CA GLN A 19 -4.89 6.09 8.30
C GLN A 19 -4.83 4.57 8.56
N ARG A 20 -5.94 3.85 8.33
CA ARG A 20 -6.00 2.39 8.49
C ARG A 20 -5.09 1.70 7.48
N LEU A 21 -5.19 2.07 6.20
CA LEU A 21 -4.32 1.52 5.16
C LEU A 21 -2.85 1.84 5.44
N ALA A 22 -2.52 3.09 5.77
CA ALA A 22 -1.14 3.47 6.07
C ALA A 22 -0.57 2.74 7.30
N ARG A 23 -1.40 2.37 8.29
CA ARG A 23 -0.98 1.54 9.42
C ARG A 23 -0.69 0.11 8.97
N TRP A 24 -1.56 -0.46 8.15
CA TRP A 24 -1.37 -1.80 7.59
C TRP A 24 -0.12 -1.88 6.71
N LEU A 25 0.09 -0.92 5.79
CA LEU A 25 1.29 -0.83 4.95
C LEU A 25 2.58 -0.75 5.77
N ARG A 26 2.58 0.02 6.86
CA ARG A 26 3.73 0.08 7.78
C ARG A 26 3.98 -1.25 8.50
N ALA A 27 2.94 -1.95 8.90
CA ALA A 27 3.04 -3.26 9.52
C ALA A 27 3.60 -4.30 8.53
N GLN A 28 3.09 -4.33 7.29
CA GLN A 28 3.60 -5.20 6.23
C GLN A 28 5.05 -4.88 5.87
N ARG A 29 5.41 -3.60 5.82
CA ARG A 29 6.81 -3.20 5.65
C ARG A 29 7.70 -3.72 6.78
N ALA A 30 7.23 -3.64 8.02
CA ALA A 30 7.97 -4.12 9.19
C ALA A 30 8.09 -5.66 9.23
N SER A 31 7.11 -6.40 8.67
CA SER A 31 7.19 -7.85 8.50
C SER A 31 8.09 -8.28 7.33
N GLY A 32 8.60 -7.33 6.53
CA GLY A 32 9.51 -7.60 5.42
C GLY A 32 8.80 -7.84 4.09
N HIS A 33 7.57 -7.33 3.91
CA HIS A 33 6.82 -7.50 2.67
C HIS A 33 7.63 -7.08 1.44
N PRO A 34 7.77 -7.93 0.40
CA PRO A 34 8.72 -7.72 -0.70
C PRO A 34 8.50 -6.40 -1.45
N LEU A 35 7.23 -5.99 -1.64
CA LEU A 35 6.90 -4.73 -2.32
C LEU A 35 7.17 -3.48 -1.48
N LEU A 36 7.19 -3.62 -0.14
CA LEU A 36 7.25 -2.48 0.79
C LEU A 36 8.61 -2.36 1.48
N ALA A 37 9.36 -3.45 1.60
CA ALA A 37 10.67 -3.50 2.24
C ALA A 37 11.68 -2.57 1.55
N ALA A 38 11.59 -2.43 0.22
CA ALA A 38 12.44 -1.54 -0.57
C ALA A 38 12.09 -0.04 -0.39
N ILE A 39 10.92 0.29 0.15
CA ILE A 39 10.49 1.68 0.32
C ILE A 39 11.17 2.26 1.57
N PRO A 40 11.85 3.43 1.47
CA PRO A 40 12.43 4.07 2.64
C PRO A 40 11.37 4.51 3.66
N ALA A 41 11.69 4.45 4.96
CA ALA A 41 10.72 4.70 6.04
C ALA A 41 10.12 6.11 6.03
N ARG A 42 10.88 7.08 5.51
CA ARG A 42 10.49 8.49 5.41
C ARG A 42 9.96 8.87 4.03
N SER A 43 9.88 7.91 3.11
CA SER A 43 9.34 8.15 1.77
C SER A 43 7.83 7.93 1.75
N PRO A 44 7.10 8.70 0.92
CA PRO A 44 5.70 8.42 0.68
C PRO A 44 5.55 7.05 0.01
N PHE A 45 4.48 6.34 0.37
CA PHE A 45 4.08 5.11 -0.32
C PHE A 45 3.59 5.45 -1.72
N ARG A 46 4.27 4.88 -2.72
CA ARG A 46 3.96 5.03 -4.14
C ARG A 46 4.12 3.67 -4.81
N PHE A 47 3.11 3.27 -5.55
CA PHE A 47 2.99 1.95 -6.15
C PHE A 47 2.74 2.08 -7.64
N THR A 48 3.06 1.06 -8.41
CA THR A 48 2.51 0.88 -9.76
C THR A 48 1.08 0.33 -9.62
N ARG A 49 0.27 0.45 -10.68
CA ARG A 49 -1.06 -0.18 -10.75
C ARG A 49 -1.04 -1.69 -10.41
N GLU A 50 -0.05 -2.42 -10.93
CA GLU A 50 0.09 -3.85 -10.62
C GLU A 50 0.34 -4.12 -9.13
N HIS A 51 1.18 -3.32 -8.48
CA HIS A 51 1.41 -3.44 -7.04
C HIS A 51 0.20 -2.97 -6.22
N GLU A 52 -0.57 -2.00 -6.72
CA GLU A 52 -1.81 -1.54 -6.10
C GLU A 52 -2.83 -2.67 -6.03
N ASP A 53 -3.14 -3.33 -7.16
CA ASP A 53 -4.10 -4.43 -7.23
C ASP A 53 -3.74 -5.56 -6.25
N GLN A 54 -2.44 -5.88 -6.16
CA GLN A 54 -1.95 -6.88 -5.21
C GLN A 54 -2.15 -6.43 -3.76
N LEU A 55 -1.73 -5.21 -3.41
CA LEU A 55 -1.85 -4.69 -2.04
C LEU A 55 -3.31 -4.50 -1.62
N ALA A 56 -4.19 -4.17 -2.56
CA ALA A 56 -5.63 -4.07 -2.35
C ALA A 56 -6.22 -5.43 -1.95
N ALA A 57 -5.95 -6.47 -2.76
CA ALA A 57 -6.43 -7.82 -2.48
C ALA A 57 -5.89 -8.37 -1.14
N GLU A 58 -4.61 -8.11 -0.83
CA GLU A 58 -4.01 -8.50 0.44
C GLU A 58 -4.60 -7.76 1.65
N PHE A 59 -4.95 -6.49 1.49
CA PHE A 59 -5.58 -5.69 2.54
C PHE A 59 -7.00 -6.17 2.84
N GLU A 60 -7.78 -6.48 1.80
CA GLU A 60 -9.13 -7.03 1.93
C GLU A 60 -9.09 -8.42 2.58
N ALA A 61 -8.16 -9.29 2.19
CA ALA A 61 -8.00 -10.61 2.80
C ALA A 61 -7.56 -10.58 4.28
N ALA A 62 -6.94 -9.48 4.70
CA ALA A 62 -6.51 -9.26 6.09
C ALA A 62 -7.56 -8.55 6.97
N THR A 63 -8.70 -8.16 6.40
CA THR A 63 -9.80 -7.46 7.09
C THR A 63 -10.93 -8.42 7.45
#